data_AF-A0A1E4E9F5-F1
#
_entry.id   AF-A0A1E4E9F5-F1
#
_cell.length_a   1.000
_cell.length_b   1.000
_cell.length_c   1.000
_cell.angle_alpha   90.00
_cell.angle_beta   90.00
_cell.angle_gamma   90.00
#
_symmetry.space_group_name_H-M   'P 1'
#
loop_
_entity.id
_entity.type
_entity.pdbx_description
1 polymer ?
#
loop_
_entity_poly.entity_id
_entity_poly.type
_entity_poly.pdbx_seq_one_letter_code
_entity_poly.pdbx_strand_id
1 'polypeptide(L)'
;MILATGFVKTDFCENNTILQDYSLAGEWELVSNTPEQTLQGSRVKVDPVTGEAVFTLIKENSQCYEPGNIHWREIKAKRKNNFQLQQLLSNCNPATKSYTPAHIQLINADELKLVGTNLAGQFSTQIWHRVNE
;
A
#
# COMPACT_ATOMS: atom_id res chain seq x y z
N MET A 1 -24.09 41.77 38.61
CA MET A 1 -24.43 41.10 37.34
C MET A 1 -23.16 40.96 36.52
N ILE A 2 -22.48 39.83 36.63
CA ILE A 2 -21.40 39.41 35.74
C ILE A 2 -21.63 37.90 35.56
N LEU A 3 -22.13 37.52 34.39
CA LEU A 3 -22.31 36.12 33.98
C LEU A 3 -20.96 35.60 33.51
N ALA A 4 -20.30 34.80 34.33
CA ALA A 4 -19.19 33.97 33.87
C ALA A 4 -19.76 32.61 33.44
N THR A 5 -20.11 32.49 32.16
CA THR A 5 -20.34 31.19 31.50
C THR A 5 -19.00 30.49 31.35
N GLY A 6 -18.61 29.72 32.37
CA GLY A 6 -17.49 28.81 32.31
C GLY A 6 -17.83 27.66 31.37
N PHE A 7 -17.04 27.54 30.30
CA PHE A 7 -17.06 26.45 29.33
C PHE A 7 -17.12 25.10 30.06
N VAL A 8 -18.19 24.33 29.83
CA VAL A 8 -18.14 22.88 29.99
C VAL A 8 -17.20 22.39 28.90
N LYS A 9 -15.95 22.12 29.27
CA LYS A 9 -15.08 21.27 28.46
C LYS A 9 -15.71 19.89 28.56
N THR A 10 -16.61 19.59 27.62
CA THR A 10 -17.11 18.24 27.43
C THR A 10 -15.88 17.37 27.26
N ASP A 11 -15.60 16.51 28.25
CA ASP A 11 -14.72 15.38 28.09
C ASP A 11 -15.30 14.53 26.97
N PHE A 12 -14.85 14.83 25.76
CA PHE A 12 -15.14 14.07 24.56
C PHE A 12 -14.27 12.82 24.58
N CYS A 13 -14.45 11.99 25.62
CA CYS A 13 -14.24 10.57 25.48
C CYS A 13 -15.48 10.01 24.78
N GLU A 14 -15.70 10.44 23.53
CA GLU A 14 -16.42 9.57 22.60
C GLU A 14 -15.65 8.25 22.57
N ASN A 15 -16.39 7.15 22.62
CA ASN A 15 -15.90 5.79 22.51
C ASN A 15 -14.86 5.65 21.38
N ASN A 16 -13.60 5.94 21.68
CA ASN A 16 -12.46 5.47 20.93
C ASN A 16 -12.38 3.97 21.20
N THR A 17 -13.28 3.23 20.56
CA THR A 17 -12.83 2.06 19.82
C THR A 17 -11.56 2.54 19.16
N ILE A 18 -10.40 2.11 19.64
CA ILE A 18 -9.12 2.41 19.01
C ILE A 18 -9.35 2.00 17.56
N LEU A 19 -9.65 2.96 16.69
CA LEU A 19 -9.60 2.78 15.26
C LEU A 19 -8.11 2.58 15.11
N GLN A 20 -7.65 1.33 15.21
CA GLN A 20 -6.25 1.00 15.03
C GLN A 20 -5.86 1.72 13.74
N ASP A 21 -5.02 2.73 13.86
CA ASP A 21 -4.54 3.47 12.70
C ASP A 21 -3.69 2.45 11.95
N TYR A 22 -4.35 1.84 10.98
CA TYR A 22 -3.83 0.75 10.22
C TYR A 22 -2.71 1.31 9.33
N SER A 23 -1.48 1.12 9.78
CA SER A 23 -0.27 1.60 9.11
C SER A 23 0.22 0.59 8.08
N LEU A 24 0.60 1.10 6.91
CA LEU A 24 1.32 0.31 5.91
C LEU A 24 2.82 0.23 6.22
N ALA A 25 3.33 1.00 7.19
CA ALA A 25 4.75 1.03 7.51
C ALA A 25 5.27 -0.36 7.90
N GLY A 26 6.45 -0.72 7.38
CA GLY A 26 7.06 -2.04 7.59
C GLY A 26 7.31 -2.78 6.29
N GLU A 27 7.71 -4.04 6.40
CA GLU A 27 8.03 -4.89 5.27
C GLU A 27 6.88 -5.84 4.92
N TRP A 28 6.65 -6.02 3.63
CA TRP A 28 5.57 -6.82 3.06
C TRP A 28 6.13 -7.75 1.98
N GLU A 29 5.67 -9.00 1.97
CA GLU A 29 6.03 -10.01 0.98
C GLU A 29 4.84 -10.29 0.05
N LEU A 30 5.11 -10.34 -1.25
CA LEU A 30 4.14 -10.68 -2.28
C LEU A 30 3.84 -12.17 -2.26
N VAL A 31 2.66 -12.56 -1.80
CA VAL A 31 2.27 -13.98 -1.70
C VAL A 31 1.59 -14.47 -2.96
N SER A 32 0.93 -13.58 -3.70
CA SER A 32 0.26 -13.94 -4.95
C SER A 32 0.15 -12.73 -5.86
N ASN A 33 0.43 -12.88 -7.16
CA ASN A 33 0.08 -11.90 -8.18
C ASN A 33 -0.58 -12.61 -9.37
N THR A 34 -1.80 -12.19 -9.71
CA THR A 34 -2.58 -12.77 -10.80
C THR A 34 -3.04 -11.67 -11.74
N PRO A 35 -2.95 -11.87 -13.07
CA PRO A 35 -2.61 -13.13 -13.75
C PRO A 35 -1.11 -13.41 -13.90
N GLU A 36 -0.20 -12.48 -13.61
CA GLU A 36 1.16 -12.56 -14.13
C GLU A 36 2.02 -13.66 -13.48
N GLN A 37 1.89 -13.93 -12.17
CA GLN A 37 2.68 -14.93 -11.43
C GLN A 37 4.21 -14.77 -11.62
N THR A 38 4.71 -13.56 -11.45
CA THR A 38 6.07 -13.18 -11.91
C THR A 38 6.93 -12.49 -10.88
N LEU A 39 6.39 -12.22 -9.68
CA LEU A 39 7.08 -11.53 -8.59
C LEU A 39 6.86 -12.18 -7.22
N GLN A 40 6.29 -13.40 -7.18
CA GLN A 40 5.95 -14.06 -5.92
C GLN A 40 7.18 -14.23 -5.01
N GLY A 41 6.99 -13.94 -3.72
CA GLY A 41 8.00 -13.87 -2.67
C GLY A 41 8.92 -12.65 -2.72
N SER A 42 8.71 -11.71 -3.64
CA SER A 42 9.39 -10.42 -3.60
C SER A 42 8.90 -9.59 -2.41
N ARG A 43 9.76 -8.71 -1.89
CA ARG A 43 9.47 -7.91 -0.69
C ARG A 43 9.60 -6.42 -0.95
N VAL A 44 8.75 -5.65 -0.29
CA VAL A 44 8.81 -4.19 -0.23
C VAL A 44 8.84 -3.70 1.19
N LYS A 45 9.55 -2.60 1.43
CA LYS A 45 9.51 -1.87 2.69
C LYS A 45 8.87 -0.52 2.48
N VAL A 46 7.77 -0.28 3.18
CA VAL A 46 7.05 1.00 3.18
C VAL A 46 7.72 1.94 4.18
N ASP A 47 8.21 3.06 3.67
CA ASP A 47 8.77 4.16 4.46
C ASP A 47 7.63 5.00 5.07
N PRO A 48 7.56 5.12 6.41
CA PRO A 48 6.51 5.87 7.08
C PRO A 48 6.61 7.40 6.90
N VAL A 49 7.77 7.93 6.53
CA VAL A 49 8.02 9.37 6.34
C VAL A 49 7.60 9.80 4.95
N THR A 50 7.99 9.06 3.92
CA THR A 50 7.68 9.40 2.52
C THR A 50 6.35 8.83 2.05
N GLY A 51 5.87 7.76 2.69
CA GLY A 51 4.70 7.02 2.22
C GLY A 51 4.96 6.31 0.89
N GLU A 52 6.21 5.92 0.61
CA GLU A 52 6.59 5.12 -0.56
C GLU A 52 7.05 3.73 -0.12
N ALA A 53 6.89 2.72 -0.97
CA ALA A 53 7.47 1.40 -0.77
C ALA A 53 8.55 1.10 -1.80
N VAL A 54 9.70 0.64 -1.30
CA VAL A 54 10.86 0.26 -2.10
C VAL A 54 11.04 -1.25 -2.00
N PHE A 55 11.34 -1.91 -3.12
CA PHE A 55 11.64 -3.33 -3.11
C PHE A 55 12.95 -3.60 -2.39
N THR A 56 12.90 -4.49 -1.40
CA THR A 56 14.06 -4.98 -0.63
C THR A 56 14.58 -6.30 -1.17
N LEU A 57 13.72 -7.08 -1.84
CA LEU A 57 14.06 -8.33 -2.49
C LEU A 57 13.18 -8.52 -3.73
N ILE A 58 13.80 -8.92 -4.84
CA ILE A 58 13.12 -9.44 -6.03
C ILE A 58 13.43 -10.92 -6.09
N LYS A 59 12.44 -11.79 -5.89
CA LYS A 59 12.65 -13.24 -5.72
C LYS A 59 12.44 -13.99 -7.02
N GLU A 60 11.20 -14.23 -7.39
CA GLU A 60 10.84 -14.72 -8.71
C GLU A 60 10.74 -13.50 -9.61
N ASN A 61 11.46 -13.50 -10.74
CA ASN A 61 11.38 -12.46 -11.74
C ASN A 61 11.36 -13.13 -13.10
N SER A 62 10.23 -13.77 -13.40
CA SER A 62 10.02 -14.43 -14.69
C SER A 62 9.66 -13.44 -15.81
N GLN A 63 9.62 -12.15 -15.49
CA GLN A 63 9.61 -11.04 -16.44
C GLN A 63 10.96 -10.29 -16.40
N CYS A 64 11.10 -9.33 -17.29
CA CYS A 64 12.22 -8.41 -17.41
C CYS A 64 12.10 -7.19 -16.46
N TYR A 65 11.53 -7.35 -15.26
CA TYR A 65 11.42 -6.23 -14.33
C TYR A 65 12.78 -5.94 -13.66
N GLU A 66 13.14 -4.67 -13.54
CA GLU A 66 14.35 -4.22 -12.85
C GLU A 66 14.01 -3.46 -11.57
N PRO A 67 14.95 -3.27 -10.62
CA PRO A 67 14.71 -2.55 -9.37
C PRO A 67 14.11 -1.13 -9.51
N GLY A 68 14.26 -0.49 -10.68
CA GLY A 68 13.67 0.83 -10.99
C GLY A 68 12.29 0.79 -11.66
N ASN A 69 11.75 -0.40 -11.94
CA ASN A 69 10.44 -0.60 -12.55
C ASN A 69 9.36 -0.90 -11.52
N ILE A 70 9.75 -1.26 -10.29
CA ILE A 70 8.88 -1.85 -9.30
C ILE A 70 8.93 -0.96 -8.05
N HIS A 71 7.90 -0.14 -7.85
CA HIS A 71 7.82 0.79 -6.71
C HIS A 71 6.36 1.04 -6.37
N TRP A 72 6.04 1.15 -5.09
CA TRP A 72 4.77 1.73 -4.68
C TRP A 72 4.99 3.20 -4.37
N ARG A 73 4.47 4.08 -5.23
CA ARG A 73 4.63 5.52 -5.04
C ARG A 73 3.31 6.24 -4.87
N GLU A 74 3.40 7.37 -4.18
CA GLU A 74 2.29 8.26 -3.90
C GLU A 74 1.13 7.56 -3.19
N ILE A 75 1.42 6.78 -2.13
CA ILE A 75 0.40 6.12 -1.33
C ILE A 75 -0.48 7.19 -0.66
N LYS A 76 -1.73 7.33 -1.13
CA LYS A 76 -2.69 8.31 -0.59
C LYS A 76 -3.83 7.59 0.11
N ALA A 77 -4.05 7.89 1.38
CA ALA A 77 -5.21 7.41 2.10
C ALA A 77 -6.50 7.96 1.46
N LYS A 78 -7.42 7.08 1.09
CA LYS A 78 -8.72 7.44 0.50
C LYS A 78 -9.85 7.37 1.52
N ARG A 79 -9.86 6.30 2.31
CA ARG A 79 -10.80 6.01 3.40
C ARG A 79 -10.06 5.15 4.42
N LYS A 80 -10.67 4.89 5.58
CA LYS A 80 -10.12 3.96 6.56
C LYS A 80 -9.77 2.63 5.87
N ASN A 81 -8.52 2.19 5.99
CA ASN A 81 -7.98 0.93 5.43
C ASN A 81 -7.95 0.85 3.90
N ASN A 82 -8.05 1.97 3.20
CA ASN A 82 -8.03 2.02 1.75
C ASN A 82 -7.08 3.12 1.26
N PHE A 83 -6.12 2.73 0.42
CA PHE A 83 -5.11 3.62 -0.12
C PHE A 83 -5.09 3.51 -1.64
N GLN A 84 -4.69 4.60 -2.31
CA GLN A 84 -4.45 4.60 -3.74
C GLN A 84 -2.94 4.66 -4.01
N LEU A 85 -2.47 3.80 -4.92
CA LEU A 85 -1.16 3.88 -5.56
C LEU A 85 -1.31 4.53 -6.93
N GLN A 86 -0.43 5.47 -7.24
CA GLN A 86 -0.37 6.01 -8.61
C GLN A 86 0.59 5.22 -9.50
N GLN A 87 1.57 4.56 -8.90
CA GLN A 87 2.58 3.78 -9.60
C GLN A 87 2.78 2.47 -8.85
N LEU A 88 2.47 1.34 -9.49
CA LEU A 88 2.62 -0.02 -8.93
C LEU A 88 3.78 -0.77 -9.61
N LEU A 89 3.71 -0.91 -10.94
CA LEU A 89 4.71 -1.58 -11.77
C LEU A 89 4.86 -0.83 -13.09
N SER A 90 6.08 -0.68 -13.59
CA SER A 90 6.33 -0.25 -14.97
C SER A 90 6.48 -1.42 -15.91
N ASN A 91 6.36 -1.19 -17.22
CA ASN A 91 6.83 -2.17 -18.22
C ASN A 91 8.33 -2.47 -18.05
N CYS A 92 8.78 -3.54 -18.69
CA CYS A 92 10.18 -3.91 -18.80
C CYS A 92 11.04 -2.93 -19.62
N ASN A 93 10.51 -1.79 -20.05
CA ASN A 93 11.26 -0.83 -20.85
C ASN A 93 11.58 0.42 -20.01
N PRO A 94 12.81 0.54 -19.47
CA PRO A 94 13.19 1.68 -18.64
C PRO A 94 13.09 3.03 -19.36
N ALA A 95 13.14 3.06 -20.69
CA ALA A 95 13.02 4.29 -21.49
C ALA A 95 11.56 4.72 -21.69
N THR A 96 10.59 3.82 -21.57
CA THR A 96 9.17 4.09 -21.79
C THR A 96 8.33 3.65 -20.59
N LYS A 97 8.81 3.95 -19.37
CA LYS A 97 8.15 3.56 -18.12
C LYS A 97 6.70 4.02 -18.13
N SER A 98 5.79 3.06 -18.25
CA SER A 98 4.36 3.27 -18.10
C SER A 98 3.92 2.57 -16.84
N TYR A 99 3.27 3.30 -15.93
CA TYR A 99 2.78 2.77 -14.68
C TYR A 99 1.27 2.72 -14.69
N THR A 100 0.71 1.71 -14.04
CA THR A 100 -0.72 1.65 -13.78
C THR A 100 -1.03 1.99 -12.32
N PRO A 101 -2.10 2.77 -12.07
CA PRO A 101 -2.56 2.99 -10.72
C PRO A 101 -3.20 1.72 -10.15
N ALA A 102 -3.20 1.60 -8.83
CA ALA A 102 -3.84 0.51 -8.11
C ALA A 102 -4.48 1.01 -6.82
N HIS A 103 -5.37 0.21 -6.25
CA HIS A 103 -5.97 0.42 -4.94
C HIS A 103 -5.41 -0.62 -3.98
N ILE A 104 -4.94 -0.18 -2.82
CA ILE A 104 -4.59 -1.03 -1.69
C ILE A 104 -5.81 -1.07 -0.76
N GLN A 105 -6.28 -2.27 -0.48
CA GLN A 105 -7.21 -2.55 0.59
C GLN A 105 -6.46 -3.30 1.68
N LEU A 106 -6.39 -2.72 2.88
CA LEU A 106 -5.89 -3.44 4.03
C LEU A 106 -7.00 -4.36 4.55
N ILE A 107 -6.75 -5.67 4.53
CA ILE A 107 -7.70 -6.69 4.97
C ILE A 107 -7.63 -6.83 6.50
N ASN A 108 -6.41 -6.91 7.03
CA ASN A 108 -6.09 -6.89 8.46
C ASN A 108 -4.66 -6.34 8.67
N ALA A 109 -4.12 -6.36 9.89
CA ALA A 109 -2.80 -5.80 10.18
C ALA A 109 -1.64 -6.48 9.40
N ASP A 110 -1.83 -7.74 9.01
CA ASP A 110 -0.83 -8.60 8.39
C ASP A 110 -1.12 -8.94 6.93
N GLU A 111 -2.25 -8.49 6.37
CA GLU A 111 -2.63 -8.78 4.99
C GLU A 111 -3.20 -7.55 4.28
N LEU A 112 -2.67 -7.28 3.09
CA LEU A 112 -3.24 -6.32 2.15
C LEU A 112 -3.51 -6.95 0.78
N LYS A 113 -4.49 -6.39 0.10
CA LYS A 113 -4.88 -6.72 -1.27
C LYS A 113 -4.70 -5.49 -2.15
N LEU A 114 -3.94 -5.65 -3.22
CA LEU A 114 -3.79 -4.68 -4.30
C LEU A 114 -4.66 -5.07 -5.48
N VAL A 115 -5.37 -4.07 -6.02
CA VAL A 115 -6.27 -4.23 -7.15
C VAL A 115 -6.05 -3.13 -8.17
N GLY A 116 -5.81 -3.51 -9.41
CA GLY A 116 -5.63 -2.56 -10.50
C GLY A 116 -5.75 -3.22 -11.87
N THR A 117 -5.22 -2.54 -12.87
CA THR A 117 -5.11 -3.07 -14.24
C THR A 117 -3.64 -3.14 -14.60
N ASN A 118 -3.19 -4.20 -15.27
CA ASN A 118 -1.84 -4.28 -15.79
C ASN A 118 -1.70 -3.50 -17.11
N LEU A 119 -0.50 -3.47 -17.68
CA LEU A 119 -0.24 -2.73 -18.92
C LEU A 119 -0.88 -3.37 -20.16
N ALA A 120 -1.29 -4.64 -20.08
CA ALA A 120 -2.09 -5.31 -21.11
C ALA A 120 -3.60 -5.02 -20.97
N GLY A 121 -4.02 -4.16 -20.04
CA GLY A 121 -5.42 -3.85 -19.82
C GLY A 121 -6.20 -4.92 -19.04
N GLN A 122 -5.52 -5.93 -18.50
CA GLN A 122 -6.14 -7.01 -17.72
C GLN A 122 -6.24 -6.61 -16.25
N PHE A 123 -7.32 -7.02 -15.60
CA PHE A 123 -7.47 -6.86 -14.17
C PHE A 123 -6.42 -7.69 -13.44
N SER A 124 -5.68 -7.04 -12.55
CA SER A 124 -4.59 -7.64 -11.77
C SER A 124 -4.90 -7.53 -10.28
N THR A 125 -4.67 -8.62 -9.56
CA THR A 125 -4.74 -8.66 -8.11
C THR A 125 -3.42 -9.13 -7.53
N GLN A 126 -2.97 -8.48 -6.46
CA GLN A 126 -1.84 -8.93 -5.67
C GLN A 126 -2.22 -9.06 -4.20
N ILE A 127 -1.77 -10.12 -3.54
CA ILE A 127 -1.94 -10.35 -2.10
C ILE A 127 -0.58 -10.28 -1.45
N TRP A 128 -0.47 -9.48 -0.39
CA TRP A 128 0.77 -9.27 0.34
C TRP A 128 0.56 -9.54 1.82
N HIS A 129 1.56 -10.18 2.42
CA HIS A 129 1.61 -10.43 3.85
C HIS A 129 2.71 -9.63 4.52
N ARG A 130 2.44 -9.19 5.75
CA ARG A 130 3.44 -8.51 6.56
C ARG A 130 4.56 -9.49 6.91
N VAL A 131 5.81 -9.05 6.76
CA VAL A 131 6.96 -9.82 7.22
C VAL A 131 7.11 -9.53 8.72
N ASN A 132 6.74 -10.51 9.53
CA ASN A 132 6.96 -10.48 10.97
C ASN A 132 8.30 -11.16 11.25
N GLU A 133 9.28 -10.39 11.72
CA GLU A 133 10.57 -10.90 12.20
C GLU A 133 10.43 -11.67 13.52
#